data_AF-A0A7N4NJK6-F1
#
_entry.id   AF-A0A7N4NJK6-F1
#
_cell.length_a   1.000
_cell.length_b   1.000
_cell.length_c   1.000
_cell.angle_alpha   90.00
_cell.angle_beta   90.00
_cell.angle_gamma   90.00
#
_symmetry.space_group_name_H-M   'P 1'
#
loop_
_entity.id
_entity.type
_entity.pdbx_description
1 polymer ?
#
loop_
_entity_poly.entity_id
_entity_poly.type
_entity_poly.pdbx_seq_one_letter_code
_entity_poly.pdbx_strand_id
1 'polypeptide(L)'
;MSGQPLSKDARAMEGDGDGDSAPEMNGLEEEGSEDEQSASQTESDGESSDMDDEDCERRRVECLDEMSDLEKQFSELKEKLFKERLSQVCFRLEEVGAERAPEYTEPLGGLQRSLKVRIQVAGIYKGFCLDVIRNKYECELQGARQHLESERLLLYDALQGELQERIQRLEEDRRSIDINSEWWDDKLHPRGSSRSWESLQSGKRKKAPLVSGPYIVYMLEDMDILEDWTAIKKAKVAVSPQKRKPEGESRSGSGQGCPSH
;
A
#
# COMPACT_ATOMS: atom_id res chain seq x y z
N MET A 1 17.79 22.79 -26.02
CA MET A 1 17.63 23.06 -24.58
C MET A 1 18.00 21.79 -23.86
N SER A 2 19.03 21.88 -23.03
CA SER A 2 19.87 20.78 -22.56
C SER A 2 19.12 19.79 -21.67
N GLY A 3 19.37 18.51 -21.89
CA GLY A 3 18.88 17.41 -21.08
C GLY A 3 19.99 16.80 -20.22
N GLN A 4 19.54 16.37 -19.02
CA GLN A 4 20.17 15.49 -18.02
C GLN A 4 21.19 16.11 -17.02
N PRO A 5 21.37 15.53 -15.81
CA PRO A 5 20.79 14.29 -15.25
C PRO A 5 20.20 14.36 -13.82
N LEU A 6 19.50 13.28 -13.45
CA LEU A 6 19.21 12.87 -12.07
C LEU A 6 20.52 12.48 -11.36
N SER A 7 20.72 12.95 -10.13
CA SER A 7 21.72 12.41 -9.20
C SER A 7 21.03 11.57 -8.13
N LYS A 8 21.42 10.29 -8.10
CA LYS A 8 20.98 9.28 -7.12
C LYS A 8 22.24 8.80 -6.39
N ASP A 9 22.10 8.68 -5.07
CA ASP A 9 22.92 7.90 -4.15
C ASP A 9 24.39 8.32 -3.93
N ALA A 10 24.59 9.23 -2.97
CA ALA A 10 25.82 9.33 -2.20
C ALA A 10 25.75 8.35 -1.02
N ARG A 11 26.40 7.19 -1.15
CA ARG A 11 26.84 6.37 -0.02
C ARG A 11 28.07 7.05 0.58
N ALA A 12 27.89 7.80 1.66
CA ALA A 12 28.98 8.18 2.54
C ALA A 12 29.20 7.04 3.54
N MET A 13 30.36 6.42 3.40
CA MET A 13 30.97 5.53 4.37
C MET A 13 31.86 6.42 5.23
N GLU A 14 31.45 6.68 6.47
CA GLU A 14 32.36 7.14 7.52
C GLU A 14 32.18 6.22 8.71
N GLY A 15 33.21 5.42 8.94
CA GLY A 15 33.45 4.78 10.22
C GLY A 15 34.36 5.70 11.01
N ASP A 16 33.92 6.06 12.20
CA ASP A 16 34.80 6.39 13.31
C ASP A 16 34.20 5.69 14.52
N GLY A 17 34.80 4.56 14.87
CA GLY A 17 34.55 3.88 16.12
C GLY A 17 35.48 4.49 17.15
N ASP A 18 34.93 5.32 18.03
CA ASP A 18 35.63 5.76 19.24
C ASP A 18 35.77 4.55 20.19
N GLY A 19 36.92 3.88 20.08
CA GLY A 19 37.39 2.90 21.04
C GLY A 19 38.10 3.61 22.19
N ASP A 20 37.35 4.01 23.22
CA ASP A 20 37.91 4.44 24.50
C ASP A 20 38.38 3.20 25.27
N SER A 21 39.66 2.83 25.08
CA SER A 21 40.32 1.79 25.86
C SER A 21 41.00 2.44 27.07
N ALA A 22 40.38 2.31 28.23
CA ALA A 22 41.00 2.59 29.52
C ALA A 22 42.12 1.56 29.80
N PRO A 23 43.29 1.97 30.33
CA PRO A 23 44.31 1.02 30.76
C PRO A 23 43.91 0.40 32.12
N GLU A 24 43.55 -0.88 32.12
CA GLU A 24 43.54 -1.73 33.32
C GLU A 24 44.98 -2.01 33.75
N MET A 25 45.40 -1.42 34.86
CA MET A 25 46.60 -1.81 35.58
C MET A 25 46.22 -2.93 36.56
N ASN A 26 46.43 -4.18 36.19
CA ASN A 26 46.39 -5.29 37.12
C ASN A 26 47.30 -6.43 36.63
N GLY A 27 48.31 -6.79 37.43
CA GLY A 27 49.20 -7.91 37.14
C GLY A 27 50.66 -7.64 37.50
N LEU A 28 50.96 -7.48 38.78
CA LEU A 28 52.30 -7.74 39.30
C LEU A 28 52.28 -9.16 39.85
N GLU A 29 52.75 -10.09 39.02
CA GLU A 29 53.08 -11.46 39.39
C GLU A 29 54.31 -11.42 40.31
N GLU A 30 54.13 -11.86 41.56
CA GLU A 30 55.24 -12.35 42.37
C GLU A 30 55.61 -13.75 41.87
N GLU A 31 56.86 -13.92 41.41
CA GLU A 31 57.52 -15.23 41.47
C GLU A 31 58.93 -15.09 42.07
N GLY A 32 59.04 -15.72 43.24
CA GLY A 32 60.21 -16.27 43.94
C GLY A 32 61.60 -15.95 43.43
N SER A 33 62.33 -15.12 44.19
CA SER A 33 63.79 -15.16 44.20
C SER A 33 64.28 -16.28 45.12
N GLU A 34 65.09 -17.13 44.55
CA GLU A 34 65.62 -18.39 45.08
C GLU A 34 66.65 -18.15 46.19
N ASP A 35 66.62 -19.04 47.19
CA ASP A 35 67.59 -19.21 48.26
C ASP A 35 69.04 -19.30 47.74
N GLU A 36 69.94 -18.47 48.24
CA GLU A 36 71.38 -18.75 48.25
C GLU A 36 71.94 -18.43 49.65
N GLN A 37 72.67 -19.40 50.17
CA GLN A 37 72.92 -19.60 51.58
C GLN A 37 74.03 -18.71 52.14
N SER A 38 73.76 -18.29 53.38
CA SER A 38 74.67 -17.74 54.37
C SER A 38 76.04 -18.43 54.42
N ALA A 39 77.10 -17.65 54.20
CA ALA A 39 78.46 -17.96 54.63
C ALA A 39 78.88 -16.96 55.72
N SER A 40 78.80 -17.46 56.94
CA SER A 40 79.29 -16.93 58.20
C SER A 40 80.78 -16.52 58.14
N GLN A 41 81.10 -15.29 58.57
CA GLN A 41 82.17 -14.92 59.54
C GLN A 41 82.71 -13.51 59.25
N THR A 42 82.38 -12.56 60.13
CA THR A 42 83.43 -11.80 60.82
C THR A 42 82.85 -11.29 62.15
N GLU A 43 83.52 -11.69 63.22
CA GLU A 43 83.42 -11.10 64.54
C GLU A 43 83.64 -9.58 64.47
N SER A 44 82.63 -8.81 64.87
CA SER A 44 82.78 -7.43 65.30
C SER A 44 82.35 -7.37 66.75
N ASP A 45 83.35 -7.48 67.62
CA ASP A 45 83.25 -7.09 69.01
C ASP A 45 82.68 -5.67 69.14
N GLY A 46 81.69 -5.54 70.01
CA GLY A 46 81.78 -4.52 71.05
C GLY A 46 81.48 -3.07 70.66
N GLU A 47 80.38 -2.81 69.96
CA GLU A 47 79.65 -1.54 70.07
C GLU A 47 78.16 -1.82 69.92
N SER A 48 77.57 -2.51 70.92
CA SER A 48 76.11 -2.52 71.10
C SER A 48 75.72 -1.08 71.41
N SER A 49 75.48 -0.30 70.36
CA SER A 49 74.90 1.02 70.47
C SER A 49 73.59 0.82 71.21
N ASP A 50 73.57 1.33 72.43
CA ASP A 50 72.40 1.68 73.22
C ASP A 50 71.56 2.64 72.35
N MET A 51 70.88 2.06 71.35
CA MET A 51 69.83 2.74 70.62
C MET A 51 68.79 2.99 71.69
N ASP A 52 68.72 4.25 72.09
CA ASP A 52 67.79 4.75 73.08
C ASP A 52 66.42 4.12 72.80
N ASP A 53 65.96 3.19 73.65
CA ASP A 53 64.68 2.51 73.49
C ASP A 53 63.54 3.54 73.36
N GLU A 54 63.75 4.73 73.93
CA GLU A 54 62.86 5.88 73.80
C GLU A 54 62.80 6.41 72.36
N ASP A 55 63.89 6.34 71.59
CA ASP A 55 63.95 6.74 70.19
C ASP A 55 63.27 5.72 69.26
N CYS A 56 63.37 4.43 69.58
CA CYS A 56 62.60 3.39 68.92
C CYS A 56 61.10 3.54 69.17
N GLU A 57 60.70 3.82 70.42
CA GLU A 57 59.28 4.06 70.76
C GLU A 57 58.78 5.37 70.14
N ARG A 58 59.59 6.44 70.11
CA ARG A 58 59.25 7.70 69.40
C ARG A 58 58.91 7.44 67.92
N ARG A 59 59.76 6.73 67.18
CA ARG A 59 59.53 6.41 65.76
C ARG A 59 58.32 5.51 65.54
N ARG A 60 58.04 4.60 66.49
CA ARG A 60 56.83 3.76 66.45
C ARG A 60 55.57 4.61 66.61
N VAL A 61 55.55 5.53 67.56
CA VAL A 61 54.41 6.44 67.79
C VAL A 61 54.20 7.35 66.58
N GLU A 62 55.26 7.95 66.04
CA GLU A 62 55.18 8.78 64.82
C GLU A 62 54.59 8.00 63.63
N CYS A 63 55.02 6.76 63.41
CA CYS A 63 54.46 5.91 62.36
C CYS A 63 52.97 5.59 62.58
N LEU A 64 52.57 5.33 63.82
CA LEU A 64 51.16 5.10 64.17
C LEU A 64 50.30 6.37 63.98
N ASP A 65 50.83 7.54 64.32
CA ASP A 65 50.17 8.82 64.14
C ASP A 65 49.99 9.14 62.64
N GLU A 66 51.02 8.94 61.82
CA GLU A 66 50.94 9.09 60.36
C GLU A 66 49.90 8.13 59.75
N MET A 67 49.89 6.86 60.18
CA MET A 67 48.89 5.88 59.74
C MET A 67 47.47 6.29 60.16
N SER A 68 47.30 6.81 61.37
CA SER A 68 46.03 7.32 61.86
C SER A 68 45.54 8.53 61.05
N ASP A 69 46.43 9.46 60.72
CA ASP A 69 46.12 10.61 59.87
C ASP A 69 45.71 10.19 58.46
N LEU A 70 46.40 9.21 57.87
CA LEU A 70 46.02 8.61 56.58
C LEU A 70 44.65 7.93 56.64
N GLU A 71 44.40 7.10 57.64
CA GLU A 71 43.10 6.42 57.84
C GLU A 71 41.94 7.43 57.93
N LYS A 72 42.18 8.55 58.63
CA LYS A 72 41.22 9.65 58.73
C LYS A 72 40.98 10.31 57.37
N GLN A 73 42.03 10.63 56.62
CA GLN A 73 41.90 11.20 55.28
C GLN A 73 41.13 10.26 54.33
N PHE A 74 41.43 8.96 54.36
CA PHE A 74 40.70 7.96 53.59
C PHE A 74 39.22 7.88 53.97
N SER A 75 38.91 7.96 55.27
CA SER A 75 37.54 7.96 55.78
C SER A 75 36.76 9.19 55.33
N GLU A 76 37.37 10.37 55.42
CA GLU A 76 36.77 11.62 54.94
C GLU A 76 36.56 11.62 53.42
N LEU A 77 37.53 11.11 52.65
CA LEU A 77 37.42 11.00 51.20
C LEU A 77 36.30 10.04 50.79
N LYS A 78 36.20 8.89 51.47
CA LYS A 78 35.15 7.90 51.27
C LYS A 78 33.77 8.50 51.55
N GLU A 79 33.62 9.23 52.65
CA GLU A 79 32.35 9.90 52.99
C GLU A 79 31.96 10.96 51.95
N LYS A 80 32.91 11.77 51.47
CA LYS A 80 32.68 12.75 50.40
C LYS A 80 32.20 12.07 49.12
N LEU A 81 32.86 11.00 48.70
CA LEU A 81 32.48 10.23 47.50
C LEU A 81 31.06 9.67 47.62
N PHE A 82 30.69 9.11 48.78
CA PHE A 82 29.34 8.60 49.00
C PHE A 82 28.29 9.71 48.98
N LYS A 83 28.55 10.86 49.62
CA LYS A 83 27.64 12.02 49.61
C LYS A 83 27.44 12.58 48.21
N GLU A 84 28.51 12.70 47.43
CA GLU A 84 28.44 13.15 46.04
C GLU A 84 27.61 12.17 45.20
N ARG A 85 27.89 10.86 45.31
CA ARG A 85 27.14 9.85 44.57
C ARG A 85 25.66 9.84 44.94
N LEU A 86 25.34 9.95 46.22
CA LEU A 86 23.96 10.03 46.69
C LEU A 86 23.27 11.29 46.14
N SER A 87 23.95 12.44 46.17
CA SER A 87 23.42 13.69 45.63
C SER A 87 23.14 13.61 44.13
N GLN A 88 24.04 12.99 43.35
CA GLN A 88 23.83 12.76 41.92
C GLN A 88 22.59 11.91 41.65
N VAL A 89 22.38 10.84 42.43
CA VAL A 89 21.20 9.97 42.29
C VAL A 89 19.93 10.70 42.69
N CYS A 90 19.93 11.42 43.82
CA CYS A 90 18.79 12.22 44.25
C CYS A 90 18.41 13.28 43.22
N PHE A 91 19.40 13.97 42.64
CA PHE A 91 19.17 14.97 41.59
C PHE A 91 18.51 14.34 40.35
N ARG A 92 19.04 13.22 39.84
CA ARG A 92 18.41 12.52 38.71
C ARG A 92 17.00 12.03 39.02
N LEU A 93 16.76 11.54 40.24
CA LEU A 93 15.42 11.14 40.67
C LEU A 93 14.45 12.32 40.70
N GLU A 94 14.90 13.49 41.14
CA GLU A 94 14.11 14.72 41.11
C GLU A 94 13.82 15.18 39.68
N GLU A 95 14.79 15.11 38.76
CA GLU A 95 14.59 15.43 37.34
C GLU A 95 13.55 14.52 36.68
N VAL A 96 13.61 13.21 36.99
CA VAL A 96 12.61 12.24 36.52
C VAL A 96 11.25 12.53 37.15
N GLY A 97 11.20 12.74 38.47
CA GLY A 97 9.96 13.03 39.20
C GLY A 97 9.31 14.35 38.78
N ALA A 98 10.09 15.32 38.32
CA ALA A 98 9.62 16.58 37.78
C ALA A 98 9.39 16.55 36.25
N GLU A 99 9.46 15.38 35.62
CA GLU A 99 9.26 15.17 34.18
C GLU A 99 10.20 16.01 33.28
N ARG A 100 11.39 16.35 33.78
CA ARG A 100 12.40 17.14 33.04
C ARG A 100 13.58 16.32 32.54
N ALA A 101 13.65 15.04 32.90
CA ALA A 101 14.72 14.16 32.47
C ALA A 101 14.84 14.14 30.92
N PRO A 102 15.98 14.57 30.35
CA PRO A 102 16.15 14.77 28.91
C PRO A 102 16.01 13.46 28.13
N GLU A 103 16.51 12.37 28.70
CA GLU A 103 16.44 10.99 28.18
C GLU A 103 15.01 10.51 27.88
N TYR A 104 13.98 11.09 28.51
CA TYR A 104 12.58 10.80 28.22
C TYR A 104 11.87 11.92 27.47
N THR A 105 12.16 13.18 27.80
CA THR A 105 11.47 14.35 27.23
C THR A 105 11.84 14.59 25.76
N GLU A 106 13.09 14.34 25.36
CA GLU A 106 13.49 14.50 23.95
C GLU A 106 12.79 13.50 23.01
N PRO A 107 12.77 12.17 23.30
CA PRO A 107 11.99 11.22 22.52
C PRO A 107 10.49 11.57 22.50
N LEU A 108 9.93 12.00 23.64
CA LEU A 108 8.54 12.42 23.73
C LEU A 108 8.24 13.60 22.81
N GLY A 109 9.10 14.62 22.82
CA GLY A 109 8.99 15.77 21.91
C GLY A 109 9.11 15.38 20.44
N GLY A 110 9.95 14.38 20.11
CA GLY A 110 10.01 13.76 18.79
C GLY A 110 8.68 13.11 18.37
N LEU A 111 8.10 12.31 19.27
CA LEU A 111 6.83 11.63 19.03
C LEU A 111 5.67 12.62 18.86
N GLN A 112 5.61 13.68 19.68
CA GLN A 112 4.61 14.74 19.57
C GLN A 112 4.70 15.48 18.22
N ARG A 113 5.91 15.79 17.74
CA ARG A 113 6.12 16.36 16.41
C ARG A 113 5.63 15.41 15.31
N SER A 114 5.96 14.13 15.40
CA SER A 114 5.50 13.10 14.45
C SER A 114 3.97 12.97 14.42
N LEU A 115 3.32 12.99 15.60
CA LEU A 115 1.87 13.01 15.71
C LEU A 115 1.26 14.21 14.99
N LYS A 116 1.79 15.42 15.24
CA LYS A 116 1.31 16.65 14.59
C LYS A 116 1.42 16.57 13.07
N VAL A 117 2.54 16.08 12.55
CA VAL A 117 2.74 15.88 11.10
C VAL A 117 1.73 14.88 10.56
N ARG A 118 1.53 13.72 11.22
CA ARG A 118 0.54 12.72 10.78
C ARG A 118 -0.88 13.27 10.70
N ILE A 119 -1.29 14.06 11.69
CA ILE A 119 -2.60 14.72 11.68
C ILE A 119 -2.72 15.69 10.51
N GLN A 120 -1.70 16.50 10.25
CA GLN A 120 -1.69 17.45 9.12
C GLN A 120 -1.78 16.73 7.78
N VAL A 121 -0.96 15.70 7.57
CA VAL A 121 -0.96 14.89 6.34
C VAL A 121 -2.32 14.23 6.13
N ALA A 122 -2.91 13.65 7.18
CA ALA A 122 -4.24 13.05 7.11
C ALA A 122 -5.32 14.09 6.75
N GLY A 123 -5.22 15.31 7.28
CA GLY A 123 -6.10 16.43 6.93
C GLY A 123 -6.00 16.83 5.46
N ILE A 124 -4.78 16.97 4.93
CA ILE A 124 -4.53 17.28 3.52
C ILE A 124 -5.07 16.15 2.63
N TYR A 125 -4.78 14.90 2.97
CA TYR A 125 -5.25 13.73 2.24
C TYR A 125 -6.79 13.70 2.16
N LYS A 126 -7.47 13.92 3.30
CA LYS A 126 -8.93 14.04 3.33
C LYS A 126 -9.44 15.14 2.41
N GLY A 127 -8.76 16.30 2.38
CA GLY A 127 -9.06 17.39 1.46
C GLY A 127 -9.04 16.92 0.00
N PHE A 128 -7.95 16.27 -0.42
CA PHE A 128 -7.84 15.73 -1.78
C PHE A 128 -8.90 14.67 -2.10
N CYS A 129 -9.25 13.80 -1.14
CA CYS A 129 -10.33 12.83 -1.36
C CYS A 129 -11.68 13.51 -1.65
N LEU A 130 -12.00 14.58 -0.91
CA LEU A 130 -13.22 15.36 -1.13
C LEU A 130 -13.19 16.07 -2.48
N ASP A 131 -12.05 16.63 -2.87
CA ASP A 131 -11.89 17.27 -4.17
C ASP A 131 -12.07 16.29 -5.33
N VAL A 132 -11.52 15.07 -5.21
CA VAL A 132 -11.73 14.00 -6.21
C VAL A 132 -13.21 13.63 -6.32
N ILE A 133 -13.91 13.49 -5.20
CA ILE A 133 -15.35 13.18 -5.19
C ILE A 133 -16.14 14.30 -5.87
N ARG A 134 -15.86 15.56 -5.51
CA ARG A 134 -16.51 16.72 -6.11
C ARG A 134 -16.27 16.78 -7.62
N ASN A 135 -15.03 16.60 -8.07
CA ASN A 135 -14.69 16.61 -9.49
C ASN A 135 -15.42 15.50 -10.26
N LYS A 136 -15.48 14.27 -9.71
CA LYS A 136 -16.24 13.17 -10.33
C LYS A 136 -17.72 13.53 -10.48
N TYR A 137 -18.32 14.03 -9.41
CA TYR A 137 -19.71 14.47 -9.42
C TYR A 137 -19.97 15.56 -10.48
N GLU A 138 -19.10 16.57 -10.56
CA GLU A 138 -19.22 17.66 -11.53
C GLU A 138 -19.07 17.15 -12.97
N CYS A 139 -18.11 16.26 -13.23
CA CYS A 139 -17.93 15.64 -14.54
C CYS A 139 -19.13 14.78 -14.95
N GLU A 140 -19.68 13.98 -14.05
CA GLU A 140 -20.88 13.18 -14.30
C GLU A 140 -22.09 14.05 -14.61
N LEU A 141 -22.30 15.12 -13.82
CA LEU A 141 -23.39 16.08 -14.04
C LEU A 141 -23.26 16.78 -15.40
N GLN A 142 -22.05 17.17 -15.78
CA GLN A 142 -21.79 17.76 -17.09
C GLN A 142 -22.03 16.75 -18.22
N GLY A 143 -21.52 15.51 -18.07
CA GLY A 143 -21.70 14.45 -19.06
C GLY A 143 -23.17 14.13 -19.29
N ALA A 144 -23.98 14.02 -18.23
CA ALA A 144 -25.41 13.78 -18.32
C ALA A 144 -26.16 14.91 -19.05
N ARG A 145 -25.80 16.17 -18.78
CA ARG A 145 -26.39 17.33 -19.47
C ARG A 145 -26.07 17.33 -20.96
N GLN A 146 -24.80 17.12 -21.31
CA GLN A 146 -24.37 17.09 -22.71
C GLN A 146 -24.98 15.91 -23.47
N HIS A 147 -25.09 14.75 -22.82
CA HIS A 147 -25.74 13.57 -23.40
C HIS A 147 -27.21 13.86 -23.73
N LEU A 148 -27.96 14.41 -22.77
CA LEU A 148 -29.37 14.79 -22.98
C LEU A 148 -29.52 15.81 -24.12
N GLU A 149 -28.68 16.84 -24.17
CA GLU A 149 -28.71 17.84 -25.24
C GLU A 149 -28.43 17.22 -26.61
N SER A 150 -27.46 16.30 -26.68
CA SER A 150 -27.12 15.56 -27.90
C SER A 150 -28.26 14.66 -28.35
N GLU A 151 -28.88 13.89 -27.44
CA GLU A 151 -30.02 13.03 -27.77
C GLU A 151 -31.21 13.83 -28.26
N ARG A 152 -31.49 14.96 -27.61
CA ARG A 152 -32.54 15.87 -28.04
C ARG A 152 -32.31 16.35 -29.47
N LEU A 153 -31.10 16.78 -29.82
CA LEU A 153 -30.76 17.22 -31.17
C LEU A 153 -30.88 16.07 -32.18
N LEU A 154 -30.33 14.90 -31.86
CA LEU A 154 -30.41 13.72 -32.71
C LEU A 154 -31.87 13.32 -33.01
N LEU A 155 -32.75 13.40 -32.01
CA LEU A 155 -34.17 13.11 -32.17
C LEU A 155 -34.87 14.12 -33.09
N TYR A 156 -34.53 15.41 -32.96
CA TYR A 156 -35.06 16.45 -33.85
C TYR A 156 -34.62 16.21 -35.30
N ASP A 157 -33.35 15.90 -35.52
CA ASP A 157 -32.81 15.62 -36.86
C ASP A 157 -33.46 14.37 -37.46
N ALA A 158 -33.64 13.31 -36.67
CA ALA A 158 -34.32 12.09 -37.10
C ALA A 158 -35.78 12.37 -37.51
N LEU A 159 -36.54 13.09 -36.67
CA LEU A 159 -37.91 13.46 -36.96
C LEU A 159 -38.01 14.36 -38.21
N GLN A 160 -37.10 15.31 -38.35
CA GLN A 160 -37.03 16.16 -39.53
C GLN A 160 -36.75 15.34 -40.79
N GLY A 161 -35.82 14.39 -40.72
CA GLY A 161 -35.52 13.46 -41.81
C GLY A 161 -36.73 12.62 -42.21
N GLU A 162 -37.43 12.02 -41.24
CA GLU A 162 -38.66 11.25 -41.50
C GLU A 162 -39.75 12.08 -42.18
N LEU A 163 -39.95 13.32 -41.73
CA LEU A 163 -40.91 14.24 -42.34
C LEU A 163 -40.51 14.61 -43.76
N GLN A 164 -39.23 14.88 -44.01
CA GLN A 164 -38.71 15.18 -45.35
C GLN A 164 -38.87 13.99 -46.30
N GLU A 165 -38.53 12.78 -45.86
CA GLU A 165 -38.75 11.56 -46.65
C GLU A 165 -40.24 11.34 -46.94
N ARG A 166 -41.12 11.61 -45.97
CA ARG A 166 -42.57 11.46 -46.17
C ARG A 166 -43.10 12.48 -47.17
N ILE A 167 -42.63 13.72 -47.11
CA ILE A 167 -42.94 14.74 -48.11
C ILE A 167 -42.45 14.29 -49.49
N GLN A 168 -41.20 13.83 -49.59
CA GLN A 168 -40.63 13.37 -50.86
C GLN A 168 -41.42 12.20 -51.47
N ARG A 169 -41.78 11.18 -50.66
CA ARG A 169 -42.62 10.06 -51.11
C ARG A 169 -43.98 10.54 -51.62
N LEU A 170 -44.61 11.48 -50.94
CA LEU A 170 -45.90 12.05 -51.39
C LEU A 170 -45.76 12.84 -52.70
N GLU A 171 -44.65 13.54 -52.90
CA GLU A 171 -44.37 14.24 -54.17
C GLU A 171 -44.06 13.27 -55.31
N GLU A 172 -43.33 12.19 -55.03
CA GLU A 172 -43.09 11.09 -55.96
C GLU A 172 -44.40 10.40 -56.32
N ASP A 173 -45.25 10.08 -55.35
CA ASP A 173 -46.58 9.50 -55.57
C ASP A 173 -47.44 10.42 -56.45
N ARG A 174 -47.46 11.73 -56.18
CA ARG A 174 -48.17 12.70 -57.02
C ARG A 174 -47.67 12.70 -58.46
N ARG A 175 -46.35 12.81 -58.65
CA ARG A 175 -45.71 12.76 -59.98
C ARG A 175 -45.98 11.43 -60.68
N SER A 176 -45.98 10.32 -59.95
CA SER A 176 -46.27 9.00 -60.50
C SER A 176 -47.71 8.89 -60.98
N ILE A 177 -48.68 9.47 -60.27
CA ILE A 177 -50.08 9.54 -60.70
C ILE A 177 -50.21 10.41 -61.95
N ASP A 178 -49.56 11.57 -62.00
CA ASP A 178 -49.60 12.48 -63.16
C ASP A 178 -49.04 11.79 -64.42
N ILE A 179 -47.88 11.13 -64.33
CA ILE A 179 -47.25 10.37 -65.43
C ILE A 179 -48.11 9.15 -65.81
N ASN A 180 -48.64 8.42 -64.83
CA ASN A 180 -49.49 7.26 -65.08
C ASN A 180 -50.80 7.70 -65.75
N SER A 181 -51.36 8.86 -65.40
CA SER A 181 -52.54 9.42 -66.07
C SER A 181 -52.29 9.66 -67.56
N GLU A 182 -51.12 10.17 -67.97
CA GLU A 182 -50.76 10.31 -69.39
C GLU A 182 -50.66 8.96 -70.11
N TRP A 183 -50.23 7.89 -69.44
CA TRP A 183 -50.16 6.54 -70.01
C TRP A 183 -51.51 5.81 -70.09
N TRP A 184 -52.46 6.11 -69.19
CA TRP A 184 -53.84 5.62 -69.31
C TRP A 184 -54.68 6.46 -70.28
N ASP A 185 -54.30 7.72 -70.55
CA ASP A 185 -54.94 8.56 -71.57
C ASP A 185 -54.45 8.22 -73.00
N ASP A 186 -53.18 7.84 -73.19
CA ASP A 186 -52.62 7.51 -74.51
C ASP A 186 -53.11 6.17 -75.11
N LYS A 187 -53.91 5.40 -74.36
CA LYS A 187 -54.49 4.13 -74.85
C LYS A 187 -56.01 4.05 -74.82
N LEU A 188 -56.75 5.15 -74.66
CA LEU A 188 -58.21 5.12 -74.72
C LEU A 188 -58.86 6.28 -75.49
N HIS A 189 -58.43 6.45 -76.74
CA HIS A 189 -59.38 6.64 -77.84
C HIS A 189 -59.08 5.60 -78.94
N PRO A 190 -59.85 4.50 -78.98
CA PRO A 190 -61.11 4.58 -79.70
C PRO A 190 -62.31 4.20 -78.84
N ARG A 191 -63.34 5.00 -79.00
CA ARG A 191 -64.72 4.79 -78.56
C ARG A 191 -65.17 3.33 -78.68
N GLY A 192 -65.35 2.64 -77.55
CA GLY A 192 -66.13 1.40 -77.50
C GLY A 192 -65.85 0.50 -76.29
N SER A 193 -66.92 0.09 -75.61
CA SER A 193 -67.00 -1.01 -74.62
C SER A 193 -66.45 -0.68 -73.22
N SER A 194 -67.24 -0.17 -72.28
CA SER A 194 -68.27 -0.90 -71.51
C SER A 194 -67.82 -2.28 -71.01
N ARG A 195 -67.76 -2.38 -69.67
CA ARG A 195 -67.82 -3.58 -68.83
C ARG A 195 -66.64 -4.55 -68.91
N SER A 196 -65.78 -4.52 -67.90
CA SER A 196 -65.30 -5.73 -67.19
C SER A 196 -64.18 -5.36 -66.20
N TRP A 197 -64.53 -4.86 -65.01
CA TRP A 197 -63.57 -4.88 -63.88
C TRP A 197 -64.18 -5.33 -62.55
N GLU A 198 -65.50 -5.45 -62.45
CA GLU A 198 -66.17 -6.15 -61.35
C GLU A 198 -66.22 -7.67 -61.60
N SER A 199 -65.08 -8.37 -61.58
CA SER A 199 -65.12 -9.83 -61.45
C SER A 199 -63.86 -10.50 -60.86
N LEU A 200 -62.94 -9.74 -60.25
CA LEU A 200 -61.75 -10.33 -59.61
C LEU A 200 -61.49 -9.81 -58.18
N GLN A 201 -62.56 -9.60 -57.41
CA GLN A 201 -62.48 -9.44 -55.95
C GLN A 201 -63.35 -10.47 -55.19
N SER A 202 -63.38 -11.72 -55.66
CA SER A 202 -64.00 -12.85 -54.92
C SER A 202 -62.99 -13.93 -54.52
N GLY A 203 -61.80 -13.51 -54.08
CA GLY A 203 -60.88 -14.39 -53.37
C GLY A 203 -61.17 -14.36 -51.86
N LYS A 204 -62.14 -15.15 -51.40
CA LYS A 204 -62.34 -15.45 -49.97
C LYS A 204 -61.15 -16.28 -49.46
N ARG A 205 -59.98 -15.65 -49.30
CA ARG A 205 -58.94 -16.18 -48.41
C ARG A 205 -59.41 -15.89 -47.00
N LYS A 206 -59.66 -16.96 -46.24
CA LYS A 206 -59.85 -16.89 -44.79
C LYS A 206 -58.68 -16.07 -44.22
N LYS A 207 -58.94 -14.82 -43.81
CA LYS A 207 -57.97 -14.07 -43.02
C LYS A 207 -57.75 -14.89 -41.75
N ALA A 208 -56.50 -15.18 -41.41
CA ALA A 208 -56.18 -15.73 -40.10
C ALA A 208 -56.82 -14.82 -39.03
N PRO A 209 -57.34 -15.38 -37.93
CA PRO A 209 -57.93 -14.56 -36.87
C PRO A 209 -56.94 -13.48 -36.46
N LEU A 210 -57.31 -12.21 -36.65
CA LEU A 210 -56.62 -11.11 -36.00
C LEU A 210 -56.84 -11.32 -34.51
N VAL A 211 -55.79 -11.69 -33.78
CA VAL A 211 -55.82 -11.73 -32.32
C VAL A 211 -56.09 -10.30 -31.86
N SER A 212 -57.34 -10.01 -31.52
CA SER A 212 -57.74 -8.75 -30.90
C SER A 212 -57.50 -8.89 -29.40
N GLY A 213 -56.32 -8.44 -28.96
CA GLY A 213 -55.90 -8.42 -27.56
C GLY A 213 -54.42 -8.00 -27.47
N PRO A 214 -53.95 -7.48 -26.33
CA PRO A 214 -52.55 -7.09 -26.16
C PRO A 214 -51.65 -8.31 -26.37
N TYR A 215 -50.89 -8.29 -27.47
CA TYR A 215 -49.98 -9.36 -27.84
C TYR A 215 -48.67 -9.19 -27.07
N ILE A 216 -48.33 -10.15 -26.22
CA ILE A 216 -46.99 -10.20 -25.62
C ILE A 216 -46.06 -10.75 -26.70
N VAL A 217 -45.31 -9.85 -27.35
CA VAL A 217 -44.26 -10.21 -28.31
C VAL A 217 -43.07 -10.72 -27.50
N TYR A 218 -42.90 -12.04 -27.40
CA TYR A 218 -41.66 -12.65 -26.89
C TYR A 218 -40.58 -12.69 -27.99
N MET A 219 -40.26 -11.55 -28.59
CA MET A 219 -39.04 -11.46 -29.39
C MET A 219 -37.94 -10.99 -28.46
N LEU A 220 -36.98 -11.88 -28.21
CA LEU A 220 -35.72 -11.52 -27.58
C LEU A 220 -35.01 -10.48 -28.45
N GLU A 221 -34.21 -9.61 -27.83
CA GLU A 221 -33.39 -8.68 -28.59
C GLU A 221 -32.34 -9.45 -29.40
N ASP A 222 -31.93 -8.90 -30.55
CA ASP A 222 -30.92 -9.55 -31.41
C ASP A 222 -29.63 -9.88 -30.62
N MET A 223 -29.32 -9.08 -29.59
CA MET A 223 -28.19 -9.31 -28.68
C MET A 223 -28.33 -10.63 -27.90
N ASP A 224 -29.49 -10.86 -27.28
CA ASP A 224 -29.77 -12.06 -26.48
C ASP A 224 -29.80 -13.31 -27.38
N ILE A 225 -30.34 -13.17 -28.60
CA ILE A 225 -30.33 -14.24 -29.60
C ILE A 225 -28.89 -14.61 -29.99
N LEU A 226 -28.02 -13.62 -30.17
CA LEU A 226 -26.60 -13.85 -30.49
C LEU A 226 -25.84 -14.48 -29.32
N GLU A 227 -26.14 -14.08 -28.09
CA GLU A 227 -25.53 -14.65 -26.88
C GLU A 227 -25.91 -16.13 -26.74
N ASP A 228 -27.20 -16.46 -26.81
CA ASP A 228 -27.71 -17.83 -26.76
C ASP A 228 -27.16 -18.69 -27.90
N TRP A 229 -27.08 -18.14 -29.11
CA TRP A 229 -26.46 -18.80 -30.25
C TRP A 229 -24.99 -19.16 -29.98
N THR A 230 -24.26 -18.24 -29.33
CA THR A 230 -22.87 -18.45 -28.94
C THR A 230 -22.74 -19.49 -27.83
N ALA A 231 -23.65 -19.47 -26.85
CA ALA A 231 -23.72 -20.46 -25.78
C ALA A 231 -23.99 -21.88 -26.32
N ILE A 232 -24.93 -22.01 -27.25
CA ILE A 232 -25.25 -23.29 -27.94
C ILE A 232 -24.03 -23.79 -28.72
N LYS A 233 -23.33 -22.90 -29.44
CA LYS A 233 -22.12 -23.28 -30.19
C LYS A 233 -21.00 -23.75 -29.26
N LYS A 234 -20.78 -23.08 -28.13
CA LYS A 234 -19.83 -23.51 -27.09
C LYS A 234 -20.21 -24.87 -26.48
N ALA A 235 -21.48 -25.06 -26.14
CA ALA A 235 -21.97 -26.33 -25.58
C ALA A 235 -21.83 -27.49 -26.58
N LYS A 236 -22.11 -27.27 -27.87
CA LYS A 236 -21.94 -28.30 -28.92
C LYS A 236 -20.48 -28.72 -29.11
N VAL A 237 -19.53 -27.80 -28.93
CA VAL A 237 -18.09 -28.13 -28.92
C VAL A 237 -17.74 -28.97 -27.68
N ALA A 238 -18.26 -28.60 -26.52
CA ALA A 238 -18.03 -29.31 -25.26
C ALA A 238 -18.69 -30.71 -25.20
N VAL A 239 -19.77 -30.95 -25.96
CA VAL A 239 -20.52 -32.22 -26.01
C VAL A 239 -20.07 -33.12 -27.19
N SER A 240 -19.01 -32.74 -27.93
CA SER A 240 -18.42 -33.66 -28.89
C SER A 240 -17.93 -34.94 -28.16
N PRO A 241 -18.33 -36.14 -28.62
CA PRO A 241 -18.00 -37.37 -27.92
C PRO A 241 -16.49 -37.64 -28.08
N GLN A 242 -15.69 -37.24 -27.08
CA GLN A 242 -14.39 -37.85 -26.88
C GLN A 242 -14.63 -39.35 -26.66
N LYS A 243 -14.23 -40.11 -27.68
CA LYS A 243 -14.15 -41.56 -27.74
C LYS A 243 -13.68 -42.11 -26.39
N ARG A 244 -14.61 -42.62 -25.56
CA ARG A 244 -14.28 -43.34 -24.33
C ARG A 244 -13.46 -44.58 -24.70
N LYS A 245 -12.19 -44.60 -24.32
CA LYS A 245 -11.38 -45.81 -24.21
C LYS A 245 -11.70 -46.44 -22.84
N PRO A 246 -11.98 -47.75 -22.74
CA PRO A 246 -12.27 -48.39 -21.46
C PRO A 246 -10.99 -48.55 -20.64
N GLU A 247 -11.18 -48.48 -19.32
CA GLU A 247 -10.18 -48.65 -18.27
C GLU A 247 -9.43 -49.98 -18.37
N GLY A 248 -8.13 -49.93 -18.04
CA GLY A 248 -7.30 -51.07 -17.74
C GLY A 248 -6.73 -50.89 -16.34
N GLU A 249 -7.22 -51.72 -15.42
CA GLU A 249 -6.83 -51.82 -14.02
C GLU A 249 -5.49 -52.56 -13.85
N SER A 250 -4.56 -51.97 -13.08
CA SER A 250 -3.51 -52.73 -12.38
C SER A 250 -2.86 -51.90 -11.26
N ARG A 251 -3.07 -52.37 -10.03
CA ARG A 251 -2.40 -52.04 -8.75
C ARG A 251 -0.87 -52.00 -8.85
N SER A 252 -0.23 -51.08 -8.10
CA SER A 252 0.72 -51.41 -7.01
C SER A 252 1.44 -50.18 -6.43
N GLY A 253 1.42 -50.03 -5.08
CA GLY A 253 2.43 -49.36 -4.22
C GLY A 253 2.68 -47.87 -4.48
N SER A 254 3.01 -46.97 -3.55
CA SER A 254 3.48 -47.00 -2.17
C SER A 254 3.50 -45.50 -1.78
N GLY A 255 3.01 -45.10 -0.61
CA GLY A 255 3.94 -44.63 0.43
C GLY A 255 4.05 -43.10 0.52
N GLN A 256 3.47 -42.57 1.61
CA GLN A 256 3.97 -41.48 2.46
C GLN A 256 4.12 -40.04 1.94
N GLY A 257 3.63 -39.11 2.78
CA GLY A 257 4.33 -37.84 3.04
C GLY A 257 3.50 -36.57 2.92
N CYS A 258 2.74 -36.21 3.96
CA CYS A 258 2.36 -34.82 4.20
C CYS A 258 3.54 -34.10 4.87
N PRO A 259 3.90 -32.86 4.48
CA PRO A 259 4.61 -31.96 5.36
C PRO A 259 3.68 -30.87 5.85
N SER A 260 3.48 -30.87 7.17
CA SER A 260 3.10 -29.67 7.91
C SER A 260 4.39 -28.94 8.29
N HIS A 261 4.58 -27.72 7.78
CA HIS A 261 5.09 -26.55 8.50
C HIS A 261 5.06 -25.34 7.57
#